data_AF-A0A2N5FER3-F1
#
_entry.id   AF-A0A2N5FER3-F1
#
_cell.length_a   1.000
_cell.length_b   1.000
_cell.length_c   1.000
_cell.angle_alpha   90.00
_cell.angle_beta   90.00
_cell.angle_gamma   90.00
#
_symmetry.space_group_name_H-M   'P 1'
#
loop_
_entity.id
_entity.type
_entity.pdbx_description
1 polymer ?
#
loop_
_entity_poly.entity_id
_entity_poly.type
_entity_poly.pdbx_seq_one_letter_code
_entity_poly.pdbx_strand_id
1 'polypeptide(L)' 'MISNKYQVCATCIHFQSTRTDQRMTYRCKRLGFETKPDYSFDCWTPTDTVIKLMKKRGDLPNDERT' A
#
# COMPACT_ATOMS: atom_id res chain seq x y z
N MET A 1 -15.75 -0.91 -8.47
CA MET A 1 -14.37 -1.36 -8.79
C MET A 1 -13.40 -0.42 -8.07
N ILE A 2 -12.80 -0.85 -6.96
CA ILE A 2 -11.67 -0.12 -6.36
C ILE A 2 -10.60 -0.16 -7.43
N SER A 3 -10.42 0.95 -8.14
CA SER A 3 -9.40 1.01 -9.16
C SER A 3 -8.06 0.70 -8.50
N ASN A 4 -7.26 -0.16 -9.14
CA ASN A 4 -5.86 -0.44 -8.80
C ASN A 4 -5.00 0.82 -8.57
N LYS A 5 -5.54 2.02 -8.86
CA LYS A 5 -5.05 3.37 -8.53
C LYS A 5 -4.50 3.53 -7.11
N TYR A 6 -5.08 2.85 -6.12
CA TYR A 6 -4.61 2.97 -4.72
C TYR A 6 -3.77 1.78 -4.26
N GLN A 7 -3.82 0.65 -4.97
CA GLN A 7 -3.20 -0.62 -4.57
C GLN A 7 -1.72 -0.62 -4.91
N VAL A 8 -0.95 0.25 -4.26
CA VAL A 8 0.51 0.32 -4.42
C VAL A 8 1.20 0.10 -3.08
N CYS A 9 2.43 -0.38 -3.11
CA CYS A 9 3.14 -0.76 -1.91
C CYS A 9 3.37 0.48 -1.05
N ALA A 10 3.63 1.64 -1.65
CA ALA A 10 3.78 2.92 -0.93
C ALA A 10 2.59 3.29 -0.02
N THR A 11 1.38 2.85 -0.35
CA THR A 11 0.15 3.16 0.42
C THR A 11 -0.22 2.06 1.40
N CYS A 12 0.57 0.97 1.44
CA CYS A 12 0.34 -0.20 2.29
C CYS A 12 0.91 0.02 3.71
N ILE A 13 0.20 -0.47 4.74
CA ILE A 13 0.68 -0.45 6.14
C ILE A 13 1.99 -1.23 6.35
N HIS A 14 2.33 -2.16 5.44
CA HIS A 14 3.49 -3.03 5.56
C HIS A 14 4.73 -2.49 4.82
N PHE A 15 4.62 -1.35 4.16
CA PHE A 15 5.73 -0.74 3.43
C PHE A 15 6.73 -0.10 4.38
N GLN A 16 8.01 -0.49 4.25
CA GLN A 16 9.11 0.06 5.02
C GLN A 16 10.13 0.68 4.07
N SER A 17 10.41 1.97 4.29
CA SER A 17 11.53 2.67 3.66
C SER A 17 12.67 2.76 4.65
N THR A 18 13.83 2.23 4.30
CA THR A 18 15.05 2.34 5.10
C THR A 18 16.07 3.15 4.32
N ARG A 19 16.51 4.28 4.89
CA ARG A 19 17.61 5.06 4.37
C ARG A 19 18.92 4.51 4.93
N THR A 20 19.76 3.95 4.09
CA THR A 20 21.15 3.64 4.42
C THR A 20 22.05 4.71 3.82
N ASP A 21 23.30 4.82 4.31
CA ASP A 21 24.27 5.87 3.97
C ASP A 21 24.42 6.18 2.47
N GLN A 22 24.12 5.21 1.60
CA GLN A 22 24.30 5.35 0.15
C GLN A 22 23.02 5.16 -0.67
N ARG A 23 21.92 4.64 -0.09
CA ARG A 23 20.70 4.37 -0.88
C ARG A 23 19.42 4.28 -0.05
N MET A 24 18.31 4.64 -0.68
CA MET A 24 16.98 4.29 -0.19
C MET A 24 16.68 2.85 -0.57
N THR A 25 16.30 2.03 0.41
CA THR A 25 15.88 0.66 0.18
C THR A 25 14.44 0.51 0.68
N TYR A 26 13.60 -0.17 -0.08
CA TYR A 26 12.21 -0.41 0.30
C TYR A 26 11.97 -1.89 0.48
N ARG A 27 11.27 -2.26 1.56
CA ARG A 27 10.97 -3.65 1.87
C ARG A 27 9.52 -3.79 2.34
N CYS A 28 8.89 -4.89 1.97
CA CYS A 28 7.61 -5.28 2.55
C CYS A 28 7.85 -6.02 3.85
N LYS A 29 7.38 -5.49 4.99
CA LYS A 29 7.50 -6.15 6.30
C LYS A 29 6.75 -7.48 6.37
N ARG A 30 5.64 -7.59 5.63
CA ARG A 30 4.78 -8.79 5.62
C ARG A 30 5.39 -9.94 4.83
N LEU A 31 5.83 -9.67 3.59
CA LEU A 31 6.38 -10.69 2.71
C LEU A 31 7.88 -10.91 2.91
N GLY A 32 8.59 -9.90 3.45
CA GLY A 32 10.03 -9.97 3.68
C GLY A 32 10.88 -9.71 2.43
N PHE A 33 10.30 -9.35 1.29
CA PHE A 33 11.05 -9.06 0.05
C PHE A 33 11.31 -7.56 -0.15
N GLU A 34 12.39 -7.26 -0.88
CA GLU A 34 12.63 -5.91 -1.42
C GLU A 34 11.48 -5.54 -2.37
N THR A 35 10.97 -4.33 -2.24
CA THR A 35 9.83 -3.83 -3.01
C THR A 35 10.15 -2.46 -3.62
N LYS A 36 9.24 -1.91 -4.40
CA LYS A 36 9.27 -0.53 -4.87
C LYS A 36 7.93 0.14 -4.56
N PRO A 37 7.91 1.47 -4.39
CA PRO A 37 6.68 2.21 -4.07
C PRO A 37 5.54 1.97 -5.07
N ASP A 38 5.87 1.82 -6.36
CA ASP A 38 4.92 1.55 -7.46
C ASP A 38 4.42 0.09 -7.53
N TYR A 39 4.96 -0.84 -6.75
CA TYR A 39 4.56 -2.25 -6.86
C TYR A 39 3.19 -2.50 -6.25
N SER A 40 2.42 -3.40 -6.84
CA SER A 40 1.12 -3.83 -6.34
C SER A 40 1.21 -5.28 -5.91
N PHE A 41 0.86 -5.57 -4.67
CA PHE A 41 0.76 -6.95 -4.18
C PHE A 41 -0.67 -7.27 -3.77
N ASP A 42 -1.06 -8.54 -3.87
CA ASP A 42 -2.36 -9.02 -3.35
C ASP A 42 -2.47 -8.86 -1.83
N CYS A 43 -1.34 -8.89 -1.11
CA CYS A 43 -1.31 -8.67 0.33
C CYS A 43 -1.46 -7.19 0.74
N TRP A 44 -1.81 -6.31 -0.20
CA TRP A 44 -1.95 -4.88 0.05
C TRP A 44 -3.02 -4.61 1.10
N THR A 45 -2.71 -3.72 2.04
CA THR A 45 -3.64 -3.30 3.08
C THR A 45 -3.48 -1.80 3.25
N PRO A 46 -4.51 -0.99 2.92
CA PRO A 46 -4.39 0.46 2.91
C PRO A 46 -4.12 1.00 4.32
N THR A 47 -3.28 2.05 4.40
CA THR A 47 -3.13 2.83 5.64
C THR A 47 -4.40 3.62 5.97
N ASP A 48 -4.57 3.97 7.25
CA ASP A 48 -5.72 4.77 7.70
C ASP A 48 -5.87 6.09 6.91
N THR A 49 -4.77 6.74 6.59
CA THR A 49 -4.74 7.94 5.74
C THR A 49 -5.32 7.69 4.36
N VAL A 50 -4.97 6.56 3.74
CA VAL A 50 -5.48 6.17 2.42
C VAL A 50 -6.96 5.80 2.51
N ILE A 51 -7.39 5.10 3.57
CA ILE A 51 -8.80 4.80 3.83
C ILE A 51 -9.61 6.10 3.96
N LYS A 52 -9.11 7.08 4.71
CA LYS A 52 -9.73 8.41 4.83
C LYS A 52 -9.80 9.13 3.50
N LEU A 53 -8.76 9.05 2.68
CA LEU A 53 -8.74 9.62 1.33
C LEU A 53 -9.78 8.97 0.41
N MET A 54 -9.87 7.63 0.43
CA MET A 54 -10.86 6.87 -0.34
C MET A 54 -12.28 7.24 0.08
N LYS A 55 -12.55 7.32 1.40
CA LYS A 55 -13.83 7.79 1.95
C LYS A 55 -14.18 9.19 1.45
N LYS A 56 -13.24 10.13 1.51
CA LYS A 56 -13.45 11.51 1.05
C LYS A 56 -13.77 11.59 -0.45
N ARG A 57 -13.24 10.67 -1.24
CA ARG A 57 -13.44 10.59 -2.69
C ARG A 57 -14.63 9.74 -3.12
N GLY A 58 -15.27 9.02 -2.19
CA GLY A 58 -16.34 8.07 -2.49
C GLY A 58 -15.84 6.75 -3.10
N ASP A 59 -14.53 6.49 -3.08
CA ASP A 59 -13.87 5.29 -3.64
C ASP A 59 -13.79 4.15 -2.62
N LEU A 60 -14.79 4.01 -1.73
CA LEU A 60 -14.76 3.00 -0.67
C LEU A 60 -14.60 1.59 -1.24
N PRO A 61 -13.79 0.72 -0.60
CA PRO A 61 -13.90 -0.70 -0.84
C PRO A 61 -15.32 -1.15 -0.54
N ASN A 62 -16.03 -1.65 -1.55
CA ASN A 62 -17.20 -2.47 -1.29
C ASN A 62 -16.64 -3.71 -0.61
N ASP A 63 -16.76 -3.80 0.71
CA ASP A 63 -16.50 -5.01 1.47
C ASP A 63 -17.64 -5.99 1.16
N GLU A 64 -17.65 -6.49 -0.08
CA GLU A 64 -18.49 -7.62 -0.46
C GLU A 64 -17.71 -8.88 -0.08
N ARG A 65 -17.70 -9.18 1.22
CA ARG A 65 -17.42 -10.53 1.70
C ARG A 65 -18.76 -11.11 2.16
N THR A 66 -19.45 -11.75 1.21
CA THR A 66 -20.52 -12.72 1.45
C THR A 66 -20.03 -13.85 2.35
#